data_AF-A0AAW6TPU0-F1
#
_entry.id   AF-A0AAW6TPU0-F1
#
_cell.length_a   1.000
_cell.length_b   1.000
_cell.length_c   1.000
_cell.angle_alpha   90.00
_cell.angle_beta   90.00
_cell.angle_gamma   90.00
#
_symmetry.space_group_name_H-M   'P 1'
#
loop_
_entity.id
_entity.type
_entity.pdbx_description
1 polymer ?
#
loop_
_entity_poly.entity_id
_entity_poly.type
_entity_poly.pdbx_seq_one_letter_code
_entity_poly.pdbx_strand_id
1 'polypeptide(L)' 'MKTEKELNEAILKITMKIRNDYPELSKYLLEMPVTIPDISNPEINSKTLTDYYESLENMLKKYISNHNKTS' A
#
# COMPACT_ATOMS: atom_id res chain seq x y z
N MET A 1 -12.86 16.09 -2.44
CA MET A 1 -11.55 15.97 -1.77
C MET A 1 -11.42 14.53 -1.34
N LYS A 2 -10.40 13.79 -1.80
CA LYS A 2 -10.18 12.43 -1.28
C LYS A 2 -9.78 12.55 0.19
N THR A 3 -10.64 12.11 1.10
CA THR A 3 -10.36 12.18 2.54
C THR A 3 -9.32 11.13 2.91
N GLU A 4 -8.60 11.32 4.01
CA GLU A 4 -7.66 10.35 4.59
C GLU A 4 -8.28 8.94 4.69
N LYS A 5 -9.59 8.90 4.95
CA LYS A 5 -10.39 7.68 4.96
C LYS A 5 -10.41 6.95 3.61
N GLU A 6 -10.60 7.67 2.50
CA GLU A 6 -10.56 7.06 1.16
C GLU A 6 -9.16 6.55 0.80
N LEU A 7 -8.13 7.26 1.25
CA LEU A 7 -6.73 6.85 1.13
C LEU A 7 -6.44 5.59 1.93
N ASN A 8 -6.90 5.52 3.18
CA ASN A 8 -6.80 4.31 4.00
C ASN A 8 -7.52 3.13 3.36
N GLU A 9 -8.73 3.33 2.82
CA GLU A 9 -9.45 2.27 2.13
C GLU A 9 -8.72 1.80 0.87
N ALA A 10 -8.13 2.71 0.11
CA ALA A 10 -7.34 2.37 -1.07
C ALA A 10 -6.07 1.59 -0.70
N ILE A 11 -5.34 2.02 0.34
CA ILE A 11 -4.18 1.31 0.90
C ILE A 11 -4.59 -0.09 1.36
N LEU A 12 -5.70 -0.22 2.09
CA LEU A 12 -6.17 -1.52 2.57
C LEU A 12 -6.52 -2.44 1.40
N LYS A 13 -7.23 -1.92 0.38
CA LYS A 13 -7.58 -2.70 -0.83
C LYS A 13 -6.35 -3.19 -1.58
N ILE A 14 -5.36 -2.32 -1.83
CA ILE A 14 -4.15 -2.74 -2.55
C ILE A 14 -3.34 -3.73 -1.71
N THR A 15 -3.24 -3.52 -0.40
CA THR A 15 -2.55 -4.44 0.54
C THR A 15 -3.23 -5.81 0.56
N MET A 16 -4.57 -5.87 0.62
CA MET A 16 -5.33 -7.13 0.54
C MET A 16 -5.14 -7.81 -0.81
N LYS A 17 -5.19 -7.04 -1.91
CA LYS A 17 -4.95 -7.59 -3.25
C LYS A 17 -3.55 -8.17 -3.36
N ILE A 18 -2.53 -7.47 -2.86
CA ILE A 18 -1.16 -7.96 -2.81
C ILE A 18 -1.10 -9.25 -1.99
N ARG A 19 -1.70 -9.32 -0.80
CA ARG A 19 -1.71 -10.55 0.01
C ARG A 19 -2.37 -11.74 -0.69
N ASN A 20 -3.40 -11.50 -1.49
CA ASN A 20 -4.20 -12.55 -2.11
C ASN A 20 -3.66 -13.00 -3.48
N ASP A 21 -3.31 -12.07 -4.37
CA ASP A 21 -2.77 -12.35 -5.70
C ASP A 21 -1.25 -12.50 -5.71
N TYR A 22 -0.54 -11.80 -4.81
CA TYR A 22 0.93 -11.67 -4.81
C TYR A 22 1.52 -11.99 -3.43
N PRO A 23 1.37 -13.23 -2.93
CA PRO A 23 1.85 -13.62 -1.61
C PRO A 23 3.36 -13.35 -1.41
N GLU A 24 4.15 -13.32 -2.49
CA GLU A 24 5.57 -12.94 -2.48
C GLU A 24 5.78 -11.48 -2.02
N LEU A 25 4.95 -10.57 -2.52
CA LEU A 25 4.97 -9.16 -2.13
C LEU A 25 4.38 -8.95 -0.72
N SER A 26 3.55 -9.89 -0.23
CA SER A 26 2.98 -9.82 1.11
C SER A 26 4.03 -9.80 2.23
N LYS A 27 5.20 -10.40 1.99
CA LYS A 27 6.31 -10.38 2.94
C LYS A 27 6.81 -8.96 3.21
N TYR A 28 6.89 -8.13 2.17
CA TYR A 28 7.29 -6.73 2.29
C TYR A 28 6.24 -5.88 3.01
N LEU A 29 4.96 -6.24 2.92
CA LEU A 29 3.88 -5.60 3.67
C LEU A 29 3.92 -5.93 5.17
N LEU A 30 4.43 -7.10 5.55
CA LEU A 30 4.65 -7.45 6.95
C LEU A 30 5.86 -6.73 7.54
N GLU A 31 6.89 -6.47 6.72
CA GLU A 31 8.08 -5.70 7.10
C GLU A 31 7.81 -4.19 7.19
N MET A 32 6.81 -3.70 6.45
CA MET A 32 6.30 -2.33 6.57
C MET A 32 4.91 -2.36 7.24
N PRO A 33 4.82 -2.57 8.56
CA PRO A 33 3.55 -2.38 9.23
C PRO A 33 3.16 -0.93 9.01
N VAL A 34 2.13 -0.70 8.19
CA VAL A 34 1.49 0.61 8.11
C VAL A 34 1.17 0.96 9.54
N THR A 35 1.83 1.98 10.05
CA THR A 35 1.44 2.68 11.26
C THR A 35 0.12 3.36 10.92
N ILE A 36 -0.94 2.55 10.81
CA ILE A 36 -2.31 3.04 10.83
C ILE A 36 -2.32 3.82 12.13
N PRO A 37 -2.49 5.15 12.09
CA PRO A 37 -2.37 5.95 13.27
C PRO A 37 -3.37 5.39 14.28
N ASP A 38 -2.83 4.75 15.31
CA ASP A 38 -3.53 4.70 16.58
C ASP A 38 -3.90 6.15 16.90
N ILE A 39 -5.11 6.34 17.41
CA ILE A 39 -5.76 7.65 17.66
C ILE A 39 -4.82 8.65 18.39
N SER A 40 -3.75 8.14 18.99
CA SER A 40 -2.65 8.83 19.66
C SER A 40 -1.61 9.55 18.77
N ASN A 41 -1.48 9.27 17.45
CA ASN A 41 -0.48 9.92 16.57
C ASN A 41 -1.11 10.62 15.35
N PRO A 42 -1.64 11.84 15.52
CA PRO A 42 -2.35 12.59 14.47
C PRO A 42 -1.44 13.17 13.37
N GLU A 43 -0.12 12.93 13.38
CA GLU A 43 0.83 13.49 12.39
C GLU A 43 0.84 12.76 11.05
N ILE A 44 0.01 11.74 10.85
CA ILE A 44 -0.24 11.17 9.52
C ILE A 44 -1.06 12.19 8.71
N ASN A 45 -0.38 13.16 8.10
CA ASN A 45 -0.99 14.02 7.09
C ASN A 45 -1.45 13.15 5.91
N SER A 46 -2.55 13.53 5.24
CA SER A 46 -3.03 12.86 4.01
C SER A 46 -1.92 12.65 2.97
N LYS A 47 -0.89 13.50 3.00
CA LYS A 47 0.33 13.39 2.21
C LYS A 47 1.12 12.11 2.48
N THR A 48 1.32 11.72 3.74
CA THR A 48 2.03 10.48 4.11
C THR A 48 1.26 9.24 3.67
N LEU A 49 -0.07 9.24 3.81
CA LEU A 49 -0.91 8.17 3.28
C LEU A 49 -0.82 8.09 1.75
N THR A 50 -0.81 9.26 1.09
CA THR A 50 -0.71 9.31 -0.38
C THR A 50 0.62 8.76 -0.85
N ASP A 51 1.72 9.20 -0.25
CA ASP A 51 3.08 8.75 -0.57
C ASP A 51 3.24 7.24 -0.34
N TYR A 52 2.63 6.72 0.73
CA TYR A 52 2.60 5.28 1.00
C TYR A 52 1.77 4.50 -0.02
N TYR A 53 0.57 4.98 -0.37
CA TYR A 53 -0.27 4.38 -1.40
C TYR A 53 0.45 4.34 -2.75
N GLU A 54 1.08 5.46 -3.15
CA GLU A 54 1.85 5.54 -4.39
C GLU A 54 3.05 4.58 -4.38
N SER A 55 3.72 4.44 -3.24
CA SER A 55 4.82 3.47 -3.08
C SER A 55 4.34 2.03 -3.27
N LEU A 56 3.21 1.65 -2.66
CA LEU A 56 2.61 0.33 -2.85
C LEU A 56 2.15 0.07 -4.29
N GLU A 57 1.49 1.06 -4.90
CA GLU A 57 1.03 0.97 -6.28
C GLU A 57 2.21 0.81 -7.24
N ASN A 58 3.28 1.59 -7.04
CA ASN A 58 4.47 1.51 -7.85
C ASN A 58 5.21 0.17 -7.66
N MET A 59 5.27 -0.35 -6.43
CA MET A 59 5.84 -1.67 -6.14
C MET A 59 5.06 -2.77 -6.87
N LEU A 60 3.74 -2.77 -6.75
CA LEU A 60 2.86 -3.73 -7.42
C LEU A 60 3.00 -3.62 -8.95
N LYS A 61 3.00 -2.40 -9.49
CA LYS A 61 3.16 -2.15 -10.92
C LYS A 61 4.51 -2.63 -11.43
N LYS A 62 5.60 -2.36 -10.70
CA LYS A 62 6.94 -2.87 -11.04
C LYS A 62 6.98 -4.38 -11.05
N TYR A 63 6.37 -5.01 -10.04
CA TYR A 63 6.27 -6.45 -9.95
C TYR A 63 5.52 -7.04 -11.14
N ILE A 64 4.31 -6.55 -11.42
CA ILE A 64 3.50 -6.99 -12.57
C ILE A 64 4.26 -6.78 -13.87
N SER A 65 4.91 -5.62 -14.04
CA SER A 65 5.68 -5.30 -15.26
C SER A 65 6.88 -6.22 -15.45
N ASN A 66 7.63 -6.54 -14.39
CA ASN A 66 8.72 -7.52 -14.44
C ASN A 66 8.20 -8.94 -14.71
N HIS A 67 7.10 -9.32 -14.07
CA HIS A 67 6.49 -10.63 -14.21
C HIS A 67 5.92 -10.87 -15.62
N ASN A 68 5.33 -9.84 -16.24
CA ASN A 68 4.85 -9.90 -17.63
C ASN A 68 5.99 -9.89 -18.66
N LYS A 69 7.19 -9.44 -18.29
CA LYS A 69 8.35 -9.40 -19.19
C LYS A 69 9.07 -10.75 -19.29
N THR A 70 8.65 -11.75 -18.53
CA THR A 70 9.27 -13.08 -18.47
C THR A 70 8.43 -14.21 -19.10
N SER A 71 7.34 -13.89 -19.80
CA SER A 71 6.53 -14.88 -20.52
C SER A 71 6.71 -14.82 -22.03
#